data_AF-A0A4S2AT29-F1
#
_entry.id   AF-A0A4S2AT29-F1
#
_cell.length_a   1.000
_cell.length_b   1.000
_cell.length_c   1.000
_cell.angle_alpha   90.00
_cell.angle_beta   90.00
_cell.angle_gamma   90.00
#
_symmetry.space_group_name_H-M   'P 1'
#
loop_
_entity.id
_entity.type
_entity.pdbx_description
1 polymer ?
#
loop_
_entity_poly.entity_id
_entity_poly.type
_entity_poly.pdbx_seq_one_letter_code
_entity_poly.pdbx_strand_id
1 'polypeptide(L)'
;MKHPIMKLYNLINGCTALLVVALMTACSDKGGDSPDTGNTGNPDDDQTVAVGITTEVITRANVTTEFTSGAEMNIYPKTYGRLDAPNMVENVKATMGGSGWTIAPEIRIKKGQNAFLYAVAPFNAAYTDPAAIPVNIAEQVDLLYSGEYVPASFTTHNVKLNMKHALALAAFNIASQGYTGAGTLTSLGISGEEVYTSGKMNVSTGKITVEGKDPLNVGVSKTVAAGGWNSDLPRVWVIPFSTKGKPATLTAVIDGKSYVIDFPEVEMRTGFQYVFHLVLTNTGLVFIPSMTEIVSLNVADDAMEAMEGYGILKFGFTGSTFTFPYFTGDNVFGTILPASGAGASYAIGGSLDLATPDTKDIVVETWNSTGFELNNLEGIESIDISGY
;
A
#
# COMPACT_ATOMS: atom_id res chain seq x y z
N MET A 1 60.54 -12.04 3.28
CA MET A 1 60.58 -13.17 2.32
C MET A 1 59.20 -13.78 2.25
N LYS A 2 58.61 -13.85 1.04
CA LYS A 2 57.57 -14.79 0.51
C LYS A 2 56.34 -15.08 1.41
N HIS A 3 55.07 -14.95 1.03
CA HIS A 3 54.30 -14.49 -0.14
C HIS A 3 52.84 -14.34 0.36
N PRO A 4 52.02 -13.40 -0.13
CA PRO A 4 50.57 -13.42 0.06
C PRO A 4 49.88 -14.24 -1.05
N ILE A 5 48.89 -15.05 -0.69
CA ILE A 5 48.04 -15.78 -1.63
C ILE A 5 46.89 -14.86 -2.05
N MET A 6 47.00 -14.31 -3.26
CA MET A 6 45.96 -13.57 -3.96
C MET A 6 45.21 -14.55 -4.87
N LYS A 7 43.89 -14.67 -4.68
CA LYS A 7 43.01 -15.46 -5.56
C LYS A 7 42.82 -14.72 -6.89
N LEU A 8 43.24 -15.38 -7.96
CA LEU A 8 43.08 -14.99 -9.36
C LEU A 8 41.59 -15.06 -9.74
N TYR A 9 41.05 -13.96 -10.26
CA TYR A 9 39.85 -13.96 -11.10
C TYR A 9 40.28 -14.18 -12.55
N ASN A 10 39.65 -15.15 -13.22
CA ASN A 10 39.88 -15.47 -14.62
C ASN A 10 39.37 -14.36 -15.53
N LEU A 11 40.28 -13.79 -16.31
CA LEU A 11 40.02 -12.94 -17.47
C LEU A 11 40.12 -13.85 -18.71
N ILE A 12 39.01 -14.11 -19.40
CA ILE A 12 39.02 -14.70 -20.73
C ILE A 12 38.55 -13.64 -21.71
N ASN A 13 39.51 -13.15 -22.51
CA ASN A 13 39.27 -12.47 -23.77
C ASN A 13 38.79 -13.49 -24.82
N GLY A 14 37.71 -13.17 -25.52
CA GLY A 14 37.17 -13.98 -26.62
C GLY A 14 36.44 -13.11 -27.62
N CYS A 15 37.21 -12.41 -28.44
CA CYS A 15 36.77 -11.64 -29.59
C CYS A 15 36.16 -12.57 -30.66
N THR A 16 34.91 -12.35 -31.09
CA THR A 16 34.48 -12.63 -32.49
C THR A 16 33.10 -12.09 -32.83
N ALA A 17 33.08 -11.32 -33.93
CA ALA A 17 32.05 -11.22 -34.97
C ALA A 17 30.65 -10.67 -34.62
N LEU A 18 30.50 -9.37 -34.88
CA LEU A 18 29.26 -8.74 -35.34
C LEU A 18 28.80 -9.43 -36.63
N LEU A 19 27.60 -10.00 -36.64
CA LEU A 19 26.89 -10.39 -37.86
C LEU A 19 25.59 -9.59 -37.92
N VAL A 20 25.61 -8.52 -38.72
CA VAL A 20 24.43 -7.78 -39.15
C VAL A 20 23.79 -8.59 -40.28
N VAL A 21 22.60 -9.13 -40.06
CA VAL A 21 21.77 -9.69 -41.12
C VAL A 21 20.60 -8.73 -41.35
N ALA A 22 20.73 -7.90 -42.37
CA ALA A 22 19.63 -7.18 -42.97
C ALA A 22 18.88 -8.14 -43.90
N LEU A 23 17.63 -8.46 -43.58
CA LEU A 23 16.71 -9.11 -44.51
C LEU A 23 15.78 -8.05 -45.08
N MET A 24 16.11 -7.59 -46.28
CA MET A 24 15.19 -6.91 -47.19
C MET A 24 14.78 -7.91 -48.27
N THR A 25 13.48 -8.20 -48.37
CA THR A 25 12.79 -8.78 -49.53
C THR A 25 11.30 -8.80 -49.19
N ALA A 26 10.35 -8.49 -50.06
CA ALA A 26 10.33 -7.87 -51.38
C ALA A 26 8.85 -7.53 -51.63
N CYS A 27 8.58 -6.40 -52.29
CA CYS A 27 7.28 -6.12 -52.85
C CYS A 27 6.91 -7.20 -53.87
N SER A 28 5.74 -7.80 -53.74
CA SER A 28 5.07 -8.48 -54.84
C SER A 28 3.87 -7.64 -55.25
N ASP A 29 4.10 -6.75 -56.21
CA ASP A 29 3.07 -6.17 -57.05
C ASP A 29 2.57 -7.26 -58.01
N LYS A 30 1.28 -7.57 -57.95
CA LYS A 30 0.54 -8.12 -59.09
C LYS A 30 -0.81 -7.41 -59.15
N GLY A 31 -0.88 -6.48 -60.09
CA GLY A 31 -2.10 -5.78 -60.46
C GLY A 31 -3.18 -6.74 -60.99
N GLY A 32 -4.40 -6.40 -60.65
CA GLY A 32 -5.63 -6.91 -61.22
C GLY A 32 -6.73 -5.90 -60.92
N ASP A 33 -7.06 -5.08 -61.91
CA ASP A 33 -8.11 -4.06 -61.91
C ASP A 33 -9.44 -4.58 -61.34
N SER A 34 -10.02 -3.84 -60.39
CA SER A 34 -11.46 -3.77 -60.17
C SER A 34 -11.77 -2.46 -59.42
N PRO A 35 -12.81 -1.70 -59.81
CA PRO A 35 -12.89 -0.28 -59.49
C PRO A 35 -13.27 0.00 -58.04
N ASP A 36 -12.63 1.06 -57.56
CA ASP A 36 -12.84 1.85 -56.36
C ASP A 36 -14.32 2.06 -55.99
N THR A 37 -14.68 1.62 -54.78
CA THR A 37 -15.69 2.31 -53.97
C THR A 37 -15.02 2.67 -52.65
N GLY A 38 -14.56 3.92 -52.59
CA GLY A 38 -13.80 4.48 -51.49
C GLY A 38 -14.44 4.25 -50.12
N ASN A 39 -13.68 3.57 -49.28
CA ASN A 39 -13.71 3.76 -47.85
C ASN A 39 -12.29 4.14 -47.42
N THR A 40 -11.99 5.44 -47.35
CA THR A 40 -10.79 5.92 -46.68
C THR A 40 -10.98 5.78 -45.17
N GLY A 41 -11.03 4.54 -44.69
CA GLY A 41 -10.67 4.25 -43.31
C GLY A 41 -9.18 4.54 -43.18
N ASN A 42 -8.85 5.54 -42.37
CA ASN A 42 -7.46 5.90 -42.10
C ASN A 42 -6.73 4.66 -41.51
N PRO A 43 -5.57 4.21 -42.06
CA PRO A 43 -4.87 3.02 -41.57
C PRO A 43 -4.33 3.14 -40.13
N ASP A 44 -4.44 4.32 -39.53
CA ASP A 44 -3.94 4.65 -38.19
C ASP A 44 -4.89 4.30 -37.03
N ASP A 45 -6.12 3.85 -37.29
CA ASP A 45 -7.15 3.70 -36.24
C ASP A 45 -7.07 2.38 -35.45
N ASP A 46 -6.15 1.47 -35.82
CA ASP A 46 -5.97 0.15 -35.17
C ASP A 46 -4.63 -0.03 -34.44
N GLN A 47 -3.83 1.04 -34.29
CA GLN A 47 -2.63 0.97 -33.47
C GLN A 47 -2.98 0.76 -31.99
N THR A 48 -2.30 -0.20 -31.35
CA THR A 48 -2.39 -0.45 -29.90
C THR A 48 -1.00 -0.48 -29.29
N VAL A 49 -0.88 0.01 -28.06
CA VAL A 49 0.33 -0.13 -27.24
C VAL A 49 0.07 -1.08 -26.08
N ALA A 50 1.08 -1.87 -25.73
CA ALA A 50 1.07 -2.72 -24.55
C ALA A 50 1.37 -1.87 -23.31
N VAL A 51 0.63 -2.08 -22.23
CA VAL A 51 0.95 -1.46 -20.94
C VAL A 51 2.16 -2.17 -20.32
N GLY A 52 3.14 -1.38 -19.88
CA GLY A 52 4.26 -1.83 -19.06
C GLY A 52 4.18 -1.23 -17.65
N ILE A 53 4.73 -1.94 -16.66
CA ILE A 53 4.76 -1.47 -15.28
C ILE A 53 6.16 -1.54 -14.69
N THR A 54 6.46 -0.61 -13.80
CA THR A 54 7.49 -0.73 -12.77
C THR A 54 6.85 -0.63 -11.39
N THR A 55 7.57 -1.04 -10.36
CA THR A 55 7.07 -1.01 -8.98
C THR A 55 8.09 -0.36 -8.07
N GLU A 56 7.59 0.34 -7.08
CA GLU A 56 8.38 0.85 -5.97
C GLU A 56 7.71 0.43 -4.66
N VAL A 57 8.49 -0.08 -3.72
CA VAL A 57 8.07 -0.32 -2.33
C VAL A 57 8.98 0.54 -1.47
N ILE A 58 8.43 1.52 -0.76
CA ILE A 58 9.24 2.44 0.04
C ILE A 58 9.06 2.07 1.50
N THR A 59 10.06 1.42 2.11
CA THR A 59 9.99 0.99 3.52
C THR A 59 11.34 1.16 4.23
N ARG A 60 11.29 1.47 5.53
CA ARG A 60 12.47 1.53 6.42
C ARG A 60 12.73 0.23 7.17
N ALA A 61 11.76 -0.69 7.17
CA ALA A 61 11.90 -1.95 7.88
C ALA A 61 12.53 -3.03 7.01
N ASN A 62 13.12 -4.03 7.65
CA ASN A 62 13.61 -5.23 6.97
C ASN A 62 12.45 -6.19 6.63
N VAL A 63 11.47 -5.68 5.88
CA VAL A 63 10.31 -6.41 5.33
C VAL A 63 10.46 -6.47 3.80
N THR A 64 9.38 -6.67 3.05
CA THR A 64 9.42 -6.55 1.59
C THR A 64 9.84 -5.12 1.22
N THR A 65 11.09 -4.93 0.80
CA THR A 65 11.64 -3.63 0.38
C THR A 65 11.70 -3.48 -1.13
N GLU A 66 11.63 -4.60 -1.85
CA GLU A 66 11.61 -4.66 -3.30
C GLU A 66 10.97 -5.97 -3.76
N PHE A 67 10.44 -5.98 -4.98
CA PHE A 67 10.01 -7.22 -5.62
C PHE A 67 11.19 -7.88 -6.31
N THR A 68 11.47 -9.13 -5.94
CA THR A 68 12.53 -9.94 -6.56
C THR A 68 11.96 -10.85 -7.64
N SER A 69 12.84 -11.46 -8.44
CA SER A 69 12.39 -12.39 -9.49
C SER A 69 11.54 -13.52 -8.92
N GLY A 70 10.39 -13.76 -9.54
CA GLY A 70 9.38 -14.71 -9.08
C GLY A 70 8.25 -14.07 -8.27
N ALA A 71 8.36 -12.80 -7.88
CA ALA A 71 7.24 -12.08 -7.28
C ALA A 71 6.07 -11.94 -8.28
N GLU A 72 4.85 -12.02 -7.77
CA GLU A 72 3.62 -11.95 -8.58
C GLU A 72 2.61 -11.01 -7.94
N MET A 73 1.76 -10.37 -8.76
CA MET A 73 0.67 -9.52 -8.28
C MET A 73 -0.57 -9.60 -9.18
N ASN A 74 -1.75 -9.33 -8.60
CA ASN A 74 -2.98 -9.10 -9.36
C ASN A 74 -2.98 -7.64 -9.86
N ILE A 75 -3.37 -7.44 -11.12
CA ILE A 75 -3.61 -6.11 -11.71
C ILE A 75 -5.09 -6.01 -12.09
N TYR A 76 -5.70 -4.87 -11.80
CA TYR A 76 -7.08 -4.55 -12.19
C TYR A 76 -7.07 -3.33 -13.11
N PRO A 77 -7.00 -3.53 -14.44
CA PRO A 77 -7.02 -2.43 -15.39
C PRO A 77 -8.45 -1.95 -15.61
N LYS A 78 -8.85 -0.86 -14.97
CA LYS A 78 -10.20 -0.30 -15.06
C LYS A 78 -10.35 0.61 -16.29
N THR A 79 -11.55 0.66 -16.86
CA THR A 79 -11.87 1.60 -17.97
C THR A 79 -12.01 3.05 -17.51
N TYR A 80 -12.26 3.27 -16.21
CA TYR A 80 -12.34 4.57 -15.56
C TYR A 80 -11.62 4.51 -14.20
N GLY A 81 -11.18 5.66 -13.69
CA GLY A 81 -10.49 5.79 -12.39
C GLY A 81 -11.39 5.57 -11.17
N ARG A 82 -12.07 4.42 -11.10
CA ARG A 82 -12.91 4.00 -9.97
C ARG A 82 -13.02 2.47 -9.94
N LEU A 83 -13.12 1.89 -8.75
CA LEU A 83 -13.07 0.44 -8.55
C LEU A 83 -14.28 -0.32 -9.13
N ASP A 84 -15.44 0.32 -9.19
CA ASP A 84 -16.69 -0.24 -9.74
C ASP A 84 -16.75 -0.21 -11.28
N ALA A 85 -15.78 0.45 -11.94
CA ALA A 85 -15.70 0.42 -13.39
C ALA A 85 -15.41 -1.01 -13.91
N PRO A 86 -15.86 -1.32 -15.13
CA PRO A 86 -15.47 -2.56 -15.80
C PRO A 86 -13.95 -2.69 -15.91
N ASN A 87 -13.46 -3.92 -15.81
CA ASN A 87 -12.09 -4.20 -16.19
C ASN A 87 -11.97 -4.18 -17.72
N MET A 88 -10.89 -3.61 -18.24
CA MET A 88 -10.50 -3.72 -19.64
C MET A 88 -10.11 -5.16 -20.00
N VAL A 89 -9.44 -5.83 -19.05
CA VAL A 89 -8.97 -7.20 -19.16
C VAL A 89 -9.12 -7.86 -17.79
N GLU A 90 -9.71 -9.05 -17.77
CA GLU A 90 -9.94 -9.80 -16.53
C GLU A 90 -8.75 -10.67 -16.14
N ASN A 91 -8.62 -10.96 -14.83
CA ASN A 91 -7.66 -11.92 -14.27
C ASN A 91 -6.20 -11.66 -14.67
N VAL A 92 -5.80 -10.38 -14.71
CA VAL A 92 -4.45 -9.99 -15.08
C VAL A 92 -3.49 -10.28 -13.92
N LYS A 93 -2.43 -11.02 -14.23
CA LYS A 93 -1.29 -11.27 -13.36
C LYS A 93 -0.05 -10.59 -13.91
N ALA A 94 0.70 -9.92 -13.05
CA ALA A 94 2.06 -9.49 -13.36
C ALA A 94 3.06 -10.38 -12.62
N THR A 95 4.15 -10.77 -13.29
CA THR A 95 5.23 -11.59 -12.73
C THR A 95 6.58 -10.89 -12.95
N MET A 96 7.37 -10.75 -11.87
CA MET A 96 8.70 -10.14 -11.92
C MET A 96 9.73 -11.13 -12.47
N GLY A 97 10.30 -10.82 -13.62
CA GLY A 97 11.43 -11.55 -14.22
C GLY A 97 12.77 -10.86 -13.98
N GLY A 98 13.84 -11.38 -14.60
CA GLY A 98 15.17 -10.75 -14.54
C GLY A 98 15.30 -9.43 -15.31
N SER A 99 14.32 -9.11 -16.16
CA SER A 99 14.29 -7.89 -16.99
C SER A 99 13.13 -6.95 -16.65
N GLY A 100 12.42 -7.18 -15.54
CA GLY A 100 11.24 -6.41 -15.12
C GLY A 100 9.94 -7.23 -15.13
N TRP A 101 8.81 -6.53 -14.99
CA TRP A 101 7.49 -7.14 -14.92
C TRP A 101 6.99 -7.59 -16.29
N THR A 102 6.41 -8.79 -16.34
CA THR A 102 5.62 -9.29 -17.48
C THR A 102 4.16 -9.38 -17.08
N ILE A 103 3.24 -8.87 -17.91
CA ILE A 103 1.80 -8.83 -17.65
C ILE A 103 1.09 -9.86 -18.54
N ALA A 104 0.24 -10.70 -17.95
CA ALA A 104 -0.57 -11.68 -18.66
C ALA A 104 -1.98 -11.83 -18.04
N PRO A 105 -3.07 -11.74 -18.82
CA PRO A 105 -3.10 -11.35 -20.23
C PRO A 105 -2.63 -9.91 -20.47
N GLU A 106 -2.18 -9.60 -21.68
CA GLU A 106 -1.66 -8.26 -21.98
C GLU A 106 -2.78 -7.21 -21.97
N ILE A 107 -2.49 -6.03 -21.42
CA ILE A 107 -3.40 -4.88 -21.45
C ILE A 107 -3.00 -3.99 -22.62
N ARG A 108 -3.88 -3.84 -23.62
CA ARG A 108 -3.64 -3.02 -24.81
C ARG A 108 -4.51 -1.78 -24.82
N ILE A 109 -3.91 -0.62 -25.14
CA ILE A 109 -4.57 0.68 -25.19
C ILE A 109 -4.56 1.19 -26.64
N LYS A 110 -5.72 1.59 -27.17
CA LYS A 110 -5.85 2.32 -28.45
C LYS A 110 -5.70 3.84 -28.25
N LYS A 111 -5.44 4.57 -29.33
CA LYS A 111 -5.43 6.04 -29.31
C LYS A 111 -6.78 6.57 -28.79
N GLY A 112 -6.73 7.50 -27.84
CA GLY A 112 -7.93 8.08 -27.20
C GLY A 112 -8.55 7.22 -26.08
N GLN A 113 -7.98 6.05 -25.77
CA GLN A 113 -8.35 5.25 -24.60
C GLN A 113 -7.32 5.42 -23.48
N ASN A 114 -7.78 5.23 -22.23
CA ASN A 114 -6.96 5.16 -21.03
C ASN A 114 -7.26 3.86 -20.27
N ALA A 115 -6.27 3.36 -19.54
CA ALA A 115 -6.43 2.33 -18.52
C ALA A 115 -6.11 2.92 -17.15
N PHE A 116 -6.81 2.48 -16.11
CA PHE A 116 -6.60 2.93 -14.74
C PHE A 116 -6.24 1.73 -13.88
N LEU A 117 -4.96 1.59 -13.54
CA LEU A 117 -4.43 0.37 -12.94
C LEU A 117 -4.51 0.43 -11.42
N TYR A 118 -5.09 -0.62 -10.82
CA TYR A 118 -4.91 -0.96 -9.41
C TYR A 118 -4.11 -2.25 -9.30
N ALA A 119 -3.42 -2.47 -8.19
CA ALA A 119 -2.65 -3.69 -7.95
C ALA A 119 -2.65 -4.14 -6.50
N VAL A 120 -2.52 -5.45 -6.28
CA VAL A 120 -2.29 -6.07 -4.97
C VAL A 120 -1.30 -7.21 -5.09
N ALA A 121 -0.37 -7.30 -4.14
CA ALA A 121 0.65 -8.34 -4.07
C ALA A 121 0.69 -8.96 -2.65
N PRO A 122 1.06 -10.24 -2.51
CA PRO A 122 1.35 -11.19 -3.58
C PRO A 122 0.10 -11.59 -4.37
N PHE A 123 0.30 -12.19 -5.55
CA PHE A 123 -0.80 -12.69 -6.37
C PHE A 123 -1.61 -13.75 -5.61
N ASN A 124 -2.93 -13.66 -5.72
CA ASN A 124 -3.84 -14.71 -5.31
C ASN A 124 -5.03 -14.78 -6.28
N ALA A 125 -5.38 -15.97 -6.74
CA ALA A 125 -6.51 -16.16 -7.66
C ALA A 125 -7.87 -15.83 -7.03
N ALA A 126 -7.97 -15.83 -5.69
CA ALA A 126 -9.17 -15.43 -4.96
C ALA A 126 -9.35 -13.89 -4.89
N TYR A 127 -8.33 -13.12 -5.26
CA TYR A 127 -8.36 -11.65 -5.25
C TYR A 127 -9.04 -11.13 -6.51
N THR A 128 -10.33 -11.39 -6.66
CA THR A 128 -11.10 -11.02 -7.86
C THR A 128 -11.77 -9.65 -7.76
N ASP A 129 -12.06 -9.18 -6.54
CA ASP A 129 -12.70 -7.89 -6.29
C ASP A 129 -11.73 -6.91 -5.60
N PRO A 130 -11.22 -5.89 -6.31
CA PRO A 130 -10.29 -4.92 -5.72
C PRO A 130 -10.93 -4.01 -4.67
N ALA A 131 -12.26 -3.99 -4.51
CA ALA A 131 -12.92 -3.31 -3.41
C ALA A 131 -12.97 -4.16 -2.12
N ALA A 132 -12.67 -5.46 -2.20
CA ALA A 132 -12.91 -6.42 -1.12
C ALA A 132 -11.88 -7.58 -1.12
N ILE A 133 -10.58 -7.25 -1.13
CA ILE A 133 -9.49 -8.23 -1.06
C ILE A 133 -9.51 -8.94 0.29
N PRO A 134 -9.65 -10.27 0.34
CA PRO A 134 -9.60 -11.03 1.59
C PRO A 134 -8.26 -10.85 2.32
N VAL A 135 -8.35 -10.52 3.59
CA VAL A 135 -7.23 -10.45 4.53
C VAL A 135 -7.39 -11.56 5.56
N ASN A 136 -6.33 -12.33 5.76
CA ASN A 136 -6.25 -13.38 6.77
C ASN A 136 -4.87 -13.35 7.41
N ILE A 137 -4.77 -12.87 8.65
CA ILE A 137 -3.46 -12.72 9.30
C ILE A 137 -2.86 -14.06 9.70
N ALA A 138 -3.61 -15.16 9.74
CA ALA A 138 -3.04 -16.49 10.03
C ALA A 138 -1.99 -16.91 8.98
N GLU A 139 -2.07 -16.36 7.76
CA GLU A 139 -1.12 -16.61 6.68
C GLU A 139 0.21 -15.88 6.88
N GLN A 140 0.24 -14.85 7.74
CA GLN A 140 1.42 -14.02 8.02
C GLN A 140 2.11 -13.50 6.76
N VAL A 141 1.31 -13.15 5.76
CA VAL A 141 1.75 -12.57 4.48
C VAL A 141 1.78 -11.05 4.59
N ASP A 142 2.84 -10.47 4.05
CA ASP A 142 2.97 -9.03 3.84
C ASP A 142 2.14 -8.61 2.62
N LEU A 143 0.92 -8.12 2.87
CA LEU A 143 -0.01 -7.71 1.82
C LEU A 143 0.30 -6.27 1.38
N LEU A 144 0.60 -6.09 0.10
CA LEU A 144 0.92 -4.81 -0.52
C LEU A 144 -0.19 -4.37 -1.49
N TYR A 145 -0.48 -3.07 -1.56
CA TYR A 145 -1.53 -2.51 -2.42
C TYR A 145 -1.07 -1.22 -3.10
N SER A 146 -1.59 -0.91 -4.29
CA SER A 146 -1.17 0.28 -5.06
C SER A 146 -1.77 1.61 -4.58
N GLY A 147 -2.91 1.56 -3.88
CA GLY A 147 -3.67 2.76 -3.51
C GLY A 147 -4.50 3.28 -4.68
N GLU A 148 -4.56 4.61 -4.84
CA GLU A 148 -5.24 5.24 -5.97
C GLU A 148 -4.77 4.66 -7.31
N TYR A 149 -5.64 4.70 -8.31
CA TYR A 149 -5.31 4.16 -9.62
C TYR A 149 -4.13 4.89 -10.25
N VAL A 150 -3.38 4.17 -11.09
CA VAL A 150 -2.34 4.77 -11.92
C VAL A 150 -2.84 4.83 -13.37
N PRO A 151 -3.00 6.03 -13.96
CA PRO A 151 -3.49 6.16 -15.32
C PRO A 151 -2.38 5.82 -16.34
N ALA A 152 -2.73 4.98 -17.31
CA ALA A 152 -1.94 4.69 -18.50
C ALA A 152 -2.72 5.12 -19.75
N SER A 153 -2.00 5.66 -20.74
CA SER A 153 -2.59 6.11 -22.01
C SER A 153 -1.76 5.60 -23.18
N PHE A 154 -2.24 5.80 -24.41
CA PHE A 154 -1.49 5.44 -25.61
C PHE A 154 -0.06 6.03 -25.63
N THR A 155 0.13 7.27 -25.16
CA THR A 155 1.43 7.95 -25.13
C THR A 155 2.21 7.74 -23.84
N THR A 156 1.54 7.34 -22.74
CA THR A 156 2.13 7.13 -21.41
C THR A 156 1.75 5.76 -20.86
N HIS A 157 2.14 4.70 -21.59
CA HIS A 157 1.73 3.31 -21.31
C HIS A 157 2.72 2.52 -20.44
N ASN A 158 3.87 3.10 -20.10
CA ASN A 158 4.78 2.54 -19.09
C ASN A 158 4.61 3.34 -17.80
N VAL A 159 4.06 2.72 -16.76
CA VAL A 159 3.65 3.41 -15.53
C VAL A 159 4.31 2.81 -14.29
N LYS A 160 4.43 3.60 -13.22
CA LYS A 160 4.99 3.17 -11.95
C LYS A 160 3.85 2.91 -10.94
N LEU A 161 3.84 1.73 -10.32
CA LEU A 161 2.97 1.38 -9.22
C LEU A 161 3.71 1.58 -7.90
N ASN A 162 3.23 2.48 -7.04
CA ASN A 162 3.75 2.67 -5.69
C ASN A 162 3.01 1.73 -4.75
N MET A 163 3.68 0.69 -4.27
CA MET A 163 3.08 -0.36 -3.47
C MET A 163 3.28 -0.08 -1.98
N LYS A 164 2.19 -0.14 -1.22
CA LYS A 164 2.09 0.20 0.21
C LYS A 164 1.73 -1.04 1.03
N HIS A 165 2.25 -1.18 2.23
CA HIS A 165 1.87 -2.23 3.18
C HIS A 165 0.47 -1.96 3.73
N ALA A 166 -0.40 -2.98 3.65
CA ALA A 166 -1.79 -2.92 4.11
C ALA A 166 -1.96 -3.19 5.61
N LEU A 167 -1.03 -3.94 6.20
CA LEU A 167 -1.07 -4.40 7.58
C LEU A 167 -0.14 -3.57 8.47
N ALA A 168 -0.30 -3.71 9.78
CA ALA A 168 0.69 -3.27 10.75
C ALA A 168 1.57 -4.45 11.17
N LEU A 169 2.81 -4.17 11.58
CA LEU A 169 3.75 -5.20 12.02
C LEU A 169 4.08 -5.04 13.50
N ALA A 170 3.72 -6.01 14.33
CA ALA A 170 4.16 -6.08 15.71
C ALA A 170 5.48 -6.86 15.79
N ALA A 171 6.57 -6.20 16.16
CA ALA A 171 7.88 -6.81 16.38
C ALA A 171 8.19 -6.86 17.88
N PHE A 172 8.81 -7.94 18.36
CA PHE A 172 9.05 -8.14 19.79
C PHE A 172 10.53 -8.36 20.07
N ASN A 173 11.17 -7.40 20.73
CA ASN A 173 12.53 -7.53 21.20
C ASN A 173 12.55 -7.89 22.68
N ILE A 174 12.90 -9.14 23.00
CA ILE A 174 12.84 -9.69 24.35
C ILE A 174 14.27 -9.83 24.88
N ALA A 175 14.58 -9.16 25.98
CA ALA A 175 15.85 -9.29 26.68
C ALA A 175 15.69 -10.22 27.90
N SER A 176 16.65 -11.12 28.10
CA SER A 176 16.73 -11.94 29.32
C SER A 176 17.48 -11.20 30.43
N GLN A 177 16.81 -10.95 31.55
CA GLN A 177 17.44 -10.40 32.75
C GLN A 177 17.16 -11.30 33.96
N GLY A 178 18.15 -12.12 34.32
CA GLY A 178 18.02 -13.04 35.45
C GLY A 178 17.05 -14.20 35.21
N TYR A 179 16.77 -14.54 33.94
CA TYR A 179 16.10 -15.78 33.58
C TYR A 179 17.12 -16.93 33.52
N THR A 180 16.83 -18.05 34.17
CA THR A 180 17.73 -19.20 34.27
C THR A 180 17.39 -20.33 33.29
N GLY A 181 16.28 -20.22 32.57
CA GLY A 181 15.91 -21.15 31.49
C GLY A 181 16.74 -20.94 30.22
N ALA A 182 16.52 -21.79 29.23
CA ALA A 182 17.19 -21.68 27.94
C ALA A 182 16.70 -20.47 27.12
N GLY A 183 15.47 -19.99 27.38
CA GLY A 183 14.88 -18.83 26.71
C GLY A 183 14.40 -19.15 25.29
N THR A 184 13.96 -20.38 25.03
CA THR A 184 13.51 -20.82 23.70
C THR A 184 12.10 -20.32 23.43
N LEU A 185 11.97 -19.25 22.64
CA LEU A 185 10.70 -18.70 22.18
C LEU A 185 10.18 -19.51 20.98
N THR A 186 9.01 -20.15 21.16
CA THR A 186 8.41 -21.04 20.16
C THR A 186 7.12 -20.53 19.55
N SER A 187 6.45 -19.57 20.18
CA SER A 187 5.18 -19.03 19.68
C SER A 187 4.92 -17.62 20.18
N LEU A 188 4.29 -16.80 19.35
CA LEU A 188 3.68 -15.52 19.68
C LEU A 188 2.20 -15.52 19.26
N GLY A 189 1.34 -14.95 20.08
CA GLY A 189 -0.07 -14.76 19.78
C GLY A 189 -0.57 -13.44 20.34
N ILE A 190 -1.50 -12.79 19.65
CA ILE A 190 -2.09 -11.52 20.07
C ILE A 190 -3.60 -11.72 20.09
N SER A 191 -4.26 -11.29 21.16
CA SER A 191 -5.71 -11.41 21.32
C SER A 191 -6.27 -10.21 22.07
N GLY A 192 -7.54 -9.89 21.84
CA GLY A 192 -8.19 -8.74 22.46
C GLY A 192 -9.55 -8.48 21.84
N GLU A 193 -10.32 -7.57 22.44
CA GLU A 193 -11.65 -7.25 21.93
C GLU A 193 -11.59 -6.61 20.53
N GLU A 194 -10.56 -5.81 20.23
CA GLU A 194 -10.39 -5.16 18.91
C GLU A 194 -9.29 -5.80 18.06
N VAL A 195 -8.77 -6.95 18.48
CA VAL A 195 -7.78 -7.70 17.69
C VAL A 195 -8.52 -8.63 16.73
N TYR A 196 -8.70 -8.17 15.50
CA TYR A 196 -9.29 -8.95 14.41
C TYR A 196 -8.25 -9.70 13.61
N THR A 197 -8.61 -10.86 13.10
CA THR A 197 -7.72 -11.75 12.35
C THR A 197 -8.08 -11.89 10.88
N SER A 198 -9.26 -11.44 10.50
CA SER A 198 -9.70 -11.44 9.10
C SER A 198 -10.58 -10.25 8.77
N GLY A 199 -10.62 -9.92 7.48
CA GLY A 199 -11.41 -8.83 6.95
C GLY A 199 -11.27 -8.70 5.44
N LYS A 200 -11.74 -7.58 4.90
CA LYS A 200 -11.68 -7.24 3.47
C LYS A 200 -11.05 -5.88 3.28
N MET A 201 -9.96 -5.84 2.53
CA MET A 201 -9.24 -4.62 2.17
C MET A 201 -9.78 -4.03 0.88
N ASN A 202 -10.01 -2.73 0.88
CA ASN A 202 -10.24 -1.95 -0.33
C ASN A 202 -8.90 -1.47 -0.90
N VAL A 203 -8.54 -1.89 -2.12
CA VAL A 203 -7.23 -1.59 -2.75
C VAL A 203 -7.01 -0.10 -2.98
N SER A 204 -8.06 0.71 -3.21
CA SER A 204 -7.84 2.14 -3.46
C SER A 204 -7.48 2.93 -2.20
N THR A 205 -7.82 2.41 -1.02
CA THR A 205 -7.67 3.12 0.26
C THR A 205 -6.77 2.40 1.26
N GLY A 206 -6.58 1.09 1.12
CA GLY A 206 -5.97 0.23 2.13
C GLY A 206 -6.84 -0.04 3.35
N LYS A 207 -8.07 0.53 3.41
CA LYS A 207 -8.98 0.33 4.54
C LYS A 207 -9.42 -1.12 4.61
N ILE A 208 -9.32 -1.72 5.80
CA ILE A 208 -9.75 -3.09 6.08
C ILE A 208 -11.08 -3.03 6.86
N THR A 209 -12.14 -3.58 6.28
CA THR A 209 -13.38 -3.87 6.99
C THR A 209 -13.22 -5.21 7.69
N VAL A 210 -13.22 -5.21 9.01
CA VAL A 210 -12.97 -6.40 9.83
C VAL A 210 -14.18 -7.35 9.88
N GLU A 211 -13.92 -8.65 9.92
CA GLU A 211 -14.99 -9.68 9.88
C GLU A 211 -14.85 -10.75 10.98
N GLY A 212 -13.62 -11.20 11.29
CA GLY A 212 -13.42 -12.36 12.18
C GLY A 212 -12.32 -12.19 13.24
N LYS A 213 -12.42 -13.02 14.29
CA LYS A 213 -11.50 -13.11 15.43
C LYS A 213 -11.21 -14.57 15.74
N ASP A 214 -10.37 -15.17 14.93
CA ASP A 214 -9.87 -16.52 15.15
C ASP A 214 -8.59 -16.48 16.01
N PRO A 215 -8.25 -17.56 16.73
CA PRO A 215 -7.01 -17.60 17.49
C PRO A 215 -5.77 -17.42 16.60
N LEU A 216 -4.97 -16.39 16.87
CA LEU A 216 -3.68 -16.18 16.20
C LEU A 216 -2.54 -16.79 17.04
N ASN A 217 -1.83 -17.76 16.46
CA ASN A 217 -0.55 -18.24 16.99
C ASN A 217 0.45 -18.34 15.84
N VAL A 218 1.53 -17.58 15.94
CA VAL A 218 2.62 -17.56 14.99
C VAL A 218 3.79 -18.35 15.58
N GLY A 219 4.21 -19.39 14.87
CA GLY A 219 5.38 -20.17 15.24
C GLY A 219 6.65 -19.33 15.17
N VAL A 220 7.49 -19.42 16.19
CA VAL A 220 8.79 -18.75 16.28
C VAL A 220 9.86 -19.79 16.57
N SER A 221 11.08 -19.54 16.13
CA SER A 221 12.24 -20.38 16.46
C SER A 221 13.42 -19.48 16.82
N LYS A 222 13.40 -18.91 18.03
CA LYS A 222 14.45 -18.01 18.52
C LYS A 222 14.80 -18.29 19.97
N THR A 223 16.06 -18.02 20.32
CA THR A 223 16.52 -18.00 21.71
C THR A 223 16.67 -16.57 22.17
N VAL A 224 16.02 -16.23 23.29
CA VAL A 224 16.09 -14.92 23.95
C VAL A 224 17.53 -14.62 24.36
N ALA A 225 18.03 -13.46 23.96
CA ALA A 225 19.38 -13.00 24.29
C ALA A 225 19.38 -12.09 25.53
N ALA A 226 20.50 -12.03 26.25
CA ALA A 226 20.61 -11.25 27.50
C ALA A 226 20.35 -9.73 27.30
N GLY A 227 20.67 -9.18 26.12
CA GLY A 227 20.39 -7.78 25.76
C GLY A 227 19.26 -7.61 24.75
N GLY A 228 18.51 -8.67 24.45
CA GLY A 228 17.64 -8.70 23.28
C GLY A 228 18.41 -8.94 21.97
N TRP A 229 17.68 -8.88 20.86
CA TRP A 229 18.22 -9.08 19.52
C TRP A 229 18.49 -7.72 18.85
N ASN A 230 19.56 -7.65 18.04
CA ASN A 230 19.93 -6.44 17.29
C ASN A 230 19.38 -6.43 15.85
N SER A 231 18.84 -7.55 15.39
CA SER A 231 18.24 -7.72 14.05
C SER A 231 17.34 -8.95 14.04
N ASP A 232 16.57 -9.11 12.97
CA ASP A 232 15.66 -10.24 12.78
C ASP A 232 14.77 -10.46 14.01
N LEU A 233 14.00 -9.45 14.39
CA LEU A 233 13.08 -9.58 15.52
C LEU A 233 11.97 -10.58 15.16
N PRO A 234 11.49 -11.39 16.12
CA PRO A 234 10.24 -12.12 15.92
C PRO A 234 9.09 -11.13 15.72
N ARG A 235 8.25 -11.43 14.74
CA ARG A 235 7.30 -10.49 14.15
C ARG A 235 5.96 -11.15 13.89
N VAL A 236 4.89 -10.36 13.98
CA VAL A 236 3.51 -10.77 13.72
C VAL A 236 2.83 -9.68 12.91
N TRP A 237 2.37 -10.01 11.70
CA TRP A 237 1.47 -9.16 10.93
C TRP A 237 0.09 -9.14 11.58
N VAL A 238 -0.47 -7.95 11.74
CA VAL A 238 -1.79 -7.73 12.35
C VAL A 238 -2.62 -6.76 11.53
N ILE A 239 -3.94 -6.92 11.60
CA ILE A 239 -4.85 -5.83 11.25
C ILE A 239 -4.68 -4.76 12.32
N PRO A 240 -4.54 -3.46 11.95
CA PRO A 240 -4.37 -2.39 12.92
C PRO A 240 -5.47 -2.38 13.98
N PHE A 241 -5.09 -2.17 15.24
CA PHE A 241 -5.99 -2.09 16.39
C PHE A 241 -5.51 -1.07 17.41
N SER A 242 -6.43 -0.63 18.28
CA SER A 242 -6.14 0.20 19.44
C SER A 242 -6.26 -0.63 20.71
N THR A 243 -5.46 -0.32 21.73
CA THR A 243 -5.69 -0.83 23.09
C THR A 243 -6.40 0.18 23.99
N LYS A 244 -6.71 1.37 23.47
CA LYS A 244 -7.35 2.45 24.22
C LYS A 244 -8.81 2.12 24.52
N GLY A 245 -9.10 1.86 25.80
CA GLY A 245 -10.45 1.47 26.25
C GLY A 245 -10.84 0.02 25.91
N LYS A 246 -10.01 -0.70 25.13
CA LYS A 246 -10.24 -2.06 24.65
C LYS A 246 -8.94 -2.88 24.75
N PRO A 247 -8.64 -3.47 25.92
CA PRO A 247 -7.36 -4.13 26.16
C PRO A 247 -7.08 -5.30 25.19
N ALA A 248 -5.79 -5.51 24.93
CA ALA A 248 -5.26 -6.67 24.21
C ALA A 248 -4.14 -7.33 25.02
N THR A 249 -3.85 -8.60 24.74
CA THR A 249 -2.79 -9.38 25.38
C THR A 249 -1.83 -9.97 24.36
N LEU A 250 -0.56 -10.06 24.75
CA LEU A 250 0.45 -10.88 24.11
C LEU A 250 0.53 -12.23 24.84
N THR A 251 0.46 -13.32 24.08
CA THR A 251 0.82 -14.66 24.53
C THR A 251 2.15 -15.06 23.91
N ALA A 252 3.17 -15.33 24.74
CA ALA A 252 4.46 -15.84 24.32
C ALA A 252 4.73 -17.21 24.95
N VAL A 253 5.16 -18.20 24.16
CA VAL A 253 5.57 -19.51 24.67
C VAL A 253 7.08 -19.59 24.72
N ILE A 254 7.65 -19.62 25.92
CA ILE A 254 9.09 -19.64 26.17
C ILE A 254 9.44 -20.85 27.03
N ASP A 255 10.35 -21.71 26.57
CA ASP A 255 10.71 -22.98 27.21
C ASP A 255 9.48 -23.85 27.55
N GLY A 256 8.47 -23.82 26.68
CA GLY A 256 7.21 -24.55 26.86
C GLY A 256 6.23 -23.91 27.84
N LYS A 257 6.58 -22.79 28.50
CA LYS A 257 5.69 -22.04 29.39
C LYS A 257 5.01 -20.90 28.64
N SER A 258 3.68 -20.80 28.79
CA SER A 258 2.90 -19.66 28.28
C SER A 258 2.97 -18.46 29.22
N TYR A 259 3.35 -17.32 28.69
CA TYR A 259 3.31 -16.01 29.32
C TYR A 259 2.21 -15.19 28.63
N VAL A 260 1.18 -14.79 29.39
CA VAL A 260 0.09 -13.93 28.90
C VAL A 260 0.20 -12.60 29.61
N ILE A 261 0.40 -11.52 28.86
CA ILE A 261 0.67 -10.19 29.40
C ILE A 261 -0.15 -9.13 28.64
N ASP A 262 -0.60 -8.10 29.35
CA ASP A 262 -1.35 -7.01 28.74
C ASP A 262 -0.44 -6.15 27.86
N PHE A 263 -0.94 -5.77 26.69
CA PHE A 263 -0.27 -4.77 25.86
C PHE A 263 -0.25 -3.41 26.58
N PRO A 264 0.81 -2.60 26.38
CA PRO A 264 0.74 -1.18 26.72
C PRO A 264 -0.33 -0.46 25.88
N GLU A 265 -0.68 0.77 26.28
CA GLU A 265 -1.51 1.64 25.43
C GLU A 265 -0.80 1.86 24.09
N VAL A 266 -1.46 1.51 22.98
CA VAL A 266 -0.92 1.63 21.63
C VAL A 266 -2.05 1.84 20.63
N GLU A 267 -1.78 2.67 19.64
CA GLU A 267 -2.61 2.85 18.44
C GLU A 267 -1.82 2.33 17.25
N MET A 268 -2.09 1.09 16.83
CA MET A 268 -1.44 0.51 15.65
C MET A 268 -2.09 1.01 14.37
N ARG A 269 -1.27 1.30 13.34
CA ARG A 269 -1.72 1.84 12.06
C ARG A 269 -1.21 1.01 10.89
N THR A 270 -2.00 0.95 9.82
CA THR A 270 -1.60 0.34 8.53
C THR A 270 -0.29 0.96 8.05
N GLY A 271 0.63 0.12 7.58
CA GLY A 271 1.90 0.61 7.04
C GLY A 271 2.87 1.08 8.10
N PHE A 272 2.74 0.61 9.34
CA PHE A 272 3.70 0.88 10.42
C PHE A 272 4.14 -0.40 11.10
N GLN A 273 5.41 -0.44 11.47
CA GLN A 273 5.98 -1.41 12.40
C GLN A 273 6.08 -0.78 13.79
N TYR A 274 5.70 -1.57 14.79
CA TYR A 274 5.83 -1.25 16.21
C TYR A 274 6.80 -2.25 16.82
N VAL A 275 7.95 -1.78 17.29
CA VAL A 275 8.93 -2.60 18.00
C VAL A 275 8.67 -2.46 19.49
N PHE A 276 8.13 -3.52 20.08
CA PHE A 276 7.91 -3.61 21.51
C PHE A 276 9.13 -4.22 22.18
N HIS A 277 9.59 -3.58 23.25
CA HIS A 277 10.66 -4.09 24.09
C HIS A 277 10.09 -4.80 25.32
N LEU A 278 10.65 -5.96 25.66
CA LEU A 278 10.22 -6.78 26.78
C LEU A 278 11.41 -7.30 27.58
N VAL A 279 11.17 -7.57 28.86
CA VAL A 279 12.14 -8.23 29.74
C VAL A 279 11.57 -9.55 30.24
N LEU A 280 12.33 -10.62 30.04
CA LEU A 280 12.09 -11.94 30.58
C LEU A 280 12.94 -12.13 31.84
N THR A 281 12.28 -12.53 32.93
CA THR A 281 12.92 -12.91 34.19
C THR A 281 12.38 -14.26 34.67
N ASN A 282 12.94 -14.81 35.75
CA ASN A 282 12.38 -16.01 36.39
C ASN A 282 10.95 -15.83 36.90
N THR A 283 10.49 -14.60 37.13
CA THR A 283 9.15 -14.33 37.68
C THR A 283 8.12 -14.00 36.61
N GLY A 284 8.53 -13.54 35.42
CA GLY A 284 7.58 -13.15 34.39
C GLY A 284 8.20 -12.60 33.11
N LEU A 285 7.31 -12.15 32.23
CA LEU A 285 7.60 -11.38 31.04
C LEU A 285 6.86 -10.05 31.19
N VAL A 286 7.48 -8.92 30.85
CA VAL A 286 6.85 -7.59 30.99
C VAL A 286 7.31 -6.69 29.86
N PHE A 287 6.41 -5.85 29.33
CA PHE A 287 6.77 -4.79 28.39
C PHE A 287 7.58 -3.67 29.06
N ILE A 288 8.42 -2.99 28.29
CA ILE A 288 8.97 -1.67 28.62
C ILE A 288 8.27 -0.66 27.70
N PRO A 289 7.11 -0.09 28.11
CA PRO A 289 6.26 0.69 27.21
C PRO A 289 6.97 1.91 26.63
N SER A 290 7.82 2.57 27.44
CA SER A 290 8.58 3.77 27.06
C SER A 290 9.64 3.53 25.98
N MET A 291 9.93 2.27 25.64
CA MET A 291 10.87 1.90 24.59
C MET A 291 10.17 1.42 23.32
N THR A 292 8.85 1.61 23.18
CA THR A 292 8.17 1.24 21.94
C THR A 292 8.64 2.14 20.80
N GLU A 293 9.18 1.54 19.75
CA GLU A 293 9.61 2.27 18.55
C GLU A 293 8.56 2.14 17.46
N ILE A 294 8.34 3.21 16.70
CA ILE A 294 7.40 3.25 15.59
C ILE A 294 8.20 3.54 14.32
N VAL A 295 8.10 2.66 13.34
CA VAL A 295 8.80 2.76 12.06
C VAL A 295 7.75 2.73 10.95
N SER A 296 7.76 3.74 10.09
CA SER A 296 6.89 3.72 8.90
C SER A 296 7.39 2.68 7.90
N LEU A 297 6.45 1.92 7.34
CA LEU A 297 6.69 0.95 6.28
C LEU A 297 6.41 1.51 4.89
N ASN A 298 5.86 2.73 4.78
CA ASN A 298 5.40 3.31 3.50
C ASN A 298 6.12 4.62 3.13
N VAL A 299 7.25 4.94 3.76
CA VAL A 299 8.10 6.11 3.45
C VAL A 299 9.58 5.76 3.66
N ALA A 300 10.48 6.48 2.98
CA ALA A 300 11.93 6.17 2.96
C ALA A 300 12.67 6.72 4.19
N ASP A 301 12.19 7.85 4.74
CA ASP A 301 12.81 8.57 5.85
C ASP A 301 11.77 9.38 6.64
N ASP A 302 12.23 10.05 7.71
CA ASP A 302 11.42 11.01 8.48
C ASP A 302 11.48 12.43 7.84
N ALA A 303 11.91 12.54 6.58
CA ALA A 303 11.77 13.80 5.89
C ALA A 303 10.26 14.05 5.71
N MET A 304 9.86 15.29 5.93
CA MET A 304 8.52 15.71 5.57
C MET A 304 8.42 15.50 4.05
N GLU A 305 7.67 14.49 3.61
CA GLU A 305 7.34 14.29 2.21
C GLU A 305 6.85 15.62 1.65
N ALA A 306 7.26 15.96 0.43
CA ALA A 306 6.76 17.16 -0.21
C ALA A 306 5.24 17.06 -0.27
N MET A 307 4.54 17.95 0.42
CA MET A 307 3.08 18.00 0.33
C MET A 307 2.75 18.37 -1.13
N GLU A 308 2.03 17.49 -1.81
CA GLU A 308 1.54 17.75 -3.16
C GLU A 308 0.11 18.30 -3.08
N GLY A 309 -0.45 18.88 -4.15
CA GLY A 309 -1.89 19.19 -4.20
C GLY A 309 -2.41 20.06 -3.05
N TYR A 310 -1.82 21.24 -2.85
CA TYR A 310 -2.36 22.23 -1.93
C TYR A 310 -3.58 22.90 -2.55
N GLY A 311 -4.70 22.93 -1.83
CA GLY A 311 -5.92 23.56 -2.32
C GLY A 311 -6.74 24.22 -1.23
N ILE A 312 -7.26 25.41 -1.55
CA ILE A 312 -8.24 26.15 -0.74
C ILE A 312 -9.55 26.25 -1.49
N LEU A 313 -10.62 25.77 -0.87
CA LEU A 313 -11.99 26.05 -1.26
C LEU A 313 -12.62 27.00 -0.24
N LYS A 314 -13.40 27.98 -0.72
CA LYS A 314 -14.22 28.82 0.17
C LYS A 314 -15.69 28.64 -0.18
N PHE A 315 -16.52 28.47 0.84
CA PHE A 315 -17.94 28.26 0.69
C PHE A 315 -18.69 29.38 1.40
N GLY A 316 -19.70 29.95 0.73
CA GLY A 316 -20.81 30.60 1.43
C GLY A 316 -21.82 29.52 1.80
N PHE A 317 -22.12 29.36 3.10
CA PHE A 317 -22.95 28.27 3.60
C PHE A 317 -24.00 28.73 4.61
N THR A 318 -25.23 28.24 4.48
CA THR A 318 -26.35 28.46 5.41
C THR A 318 -26.88 27.11 5.90
N GLY A 319 -26.85 26.88 7.21
CA GLY A 319 -27.28 25.62 7.82
C GLY A 319 -26.58 25.35 9.15
N SER A 320 -27.06 24.36 9.90
CA SER A 320 -26.48 24.01 11.21
C SER A 320 -25.32 23.01 11.12
N THR A 321 -25.15 22.31 10.00
CA THR A 321 -24.13 21.26 9.84
C THR A 321 -23.55 21.31 8.43
N PHE A 322 -22.27 21.61 8.31
CA PHE A 322 -21.54 21.60 7.04
C PHE A 322 -20.95 20.20 6.80
N THR A 323 -21.31 19.56 5.69
CA THR A 323 -20.73 18.27 5.28
C THR A 323 -19.44 18.51 4.52
N PHE A 324 -18.36 17.77 4.83
CA PHE A 324 -17.07 17.99 4.18
C PHE A 324 -17.08 17.48 2.73
N PRO A 325 -16.48 18.21 1.78
CA PRO A 325 -16.21 17.70 0.44
C PRO A 325 -15.40 16.41 0.45
N TYR A 326 -15.58 15.57 -0.56
CA TYR A 326 -14.69 14.44 -0.80
C TYR A 326 -13.48 14.93 -1.60
N PHE A 327 -12.27 14.73 -1.09
CA PHE A 327 -11.04 15.07 -1.82
C PHE A 327 -10.34 13.79 -2.30
N THR A 328 -9.85 13.82 -3.54
CA THR A 328 -9.01 12.76 -4.11
C THR A 328 -7.54 13.05 -3.86
N GLY A 329 -6.74 12.00 -3.79
CA GLY A 329 -5.31 12.08 -3.51
C GLY A 329 -4.87 11.21 -2.33
N ASP A 330 -3.56 11.08 -2.18
CA ASP A 330 -2.96 10.16 -1.22
C ASP A 330 -2.80 10.81 0.16
N ASN A 331 -3.44 10.24 1.18
CA ASN A 331 -3.41 10.76 2.55
C ASN A 331 -3.86 12.23 2.64
N VAL A 332 -4.97 12.60 1.98
CA VAL A 332 -5.50 13.98 2.07
C VAL A 332 -5.75 14.35 3.53
N PHE A 333 -5.20 15.49 3.94
CA PHE A 333 -5.46 16.09 5.24
C PHE A 333 -5.68 17.60 5.08
N GLY A 334 -6.28 18.22 6.09
CA GLY A 334 -6.68 19.61 5.97
C GLY A 334 -7.39 20.15 7.18
N THR A 335 -7.81 21.41 7.07
CA THR A 335 -8.61 22.09 8.08
C THR A 335 -9.89 22.66 7.47
N ILE A 336 -10.94 22.68 8.29
CA ILE A 336 -12.24 23.26 7.99
C ILE A 336 -12.46 24.40 8.98
N LEU A 337 -12.49 25.63 8.48
CA LEU A 337 -12.49 26.84 9.29
C LEU A 337 -13.73 27.67 8.98
N PRO A 338 -14.73 27.73 9.89
CA PRO A 338 -15.82 28.69 9.78
C PRO A 338 -15.33 30.09 10.19
N ALA A 339 -15.95 31.14 9.65
CA ALA A 339 -15.66 32.53 10.04
C ALA A 339 -15.84 32.81 11.55
N SER A 340 -16.68 32.02 12.23
CA SER A 340 -16.90 32.10 13.68
C SER A 340 -17.13 30.70 14.26
N GLY A 341 -16.41 30.35 15.33
CA GLY A 341 -16.52 29.06 16.00
C GLY A 341 -15.19 28.28 15.99
N ALA A 342 -15.23 27.05 16.53
CA ALA A 342 -14.11 26.13 16.43
C ALA A 342 -14.11 25.45 15.06
N GLY A 343 -12.93 25.40 14.42
CA GLY A 343 -12.75 24.61 13.21
C GLY A 343 -12.67 23.11 13.49
N ALA A 344 -12.48 22.34 12.42
CA ALA A 344 -12.28 20.90 12.48
C ALA A 344 -11.09 20.49 11.60
N SER A 345 -10.50 19.34 11.89
CA SER A 345 -9.61 18.66 10.95
C SER A 345 -10.45 17.95 9.89
N TYR A 346 -9.97 17.95 8.65
CA TYR A 346 -10.61 17.21 7.57
C TYR A 346 -10.58 15.70 7.83
N ALA A 347 -11.70 15.03 7.58
CA ALA A 347 -11.82 13.59 7.53
C ALA A 347 -12.88 13.20 6.49
N ILE A 348 -12.66 12.10 5.76
CA ILE A 348 -13.61 11.60 4.77
C ILE A 348 -14.95 11.28 5.44
N GLY A 349 -16.05 11.82 4.88
CA GLY A 349 -17.39 11.66 5.43
C GLY A 349 -17.65 12.46 6.72
N GLY A 350 -16.73 13.36 7.09
CA GLY A 350 -16.86 14.23 8.25
C GLY A 350 -17.87 15.37 8.03
N SER A 351 -18.25 16.00 9.13
CA SER A 351 -19.08 17.21 9.15
C SER A 351 -18.67 18.13 10.30
N LEU A 352 -19.05 19.39 10.18
CA LEU A 352 -18.85 20.42 11.21
C LEU A 352 -20.20 21.00 11.62
N ASP A 353 -20.55 20.84 12.90
CA ASP A 353 -21.71 21.52 13.48
C ASP A 353 -21.37 23.00 13.74
N LEU A 354 -22.24 23.87 13.24
CA LEU A 354 -22.10 25.31 13.33
C LEU A 354 -22.95 25.83 14.49
N ALA A 355 -22.34 26.66 15.33
CA ALA A 355 -23.01 27.22 16.50
C ALA A 355 -24.22 28.10 16.16
N THR A 356 -24.28 28.66 14.95
CA THR A 356 -25.40 29.47 14.44
C THR A 356 -25.63 29.18 12.96
N PRO A 357 -26.89 29.05 12.50
CA PRO A 357 -27.21 28.63 11.13
C PRO A 357 -27.19 29.74 10.07
N ASP A 358 -26.76 30.97 10.40
CA ASP A 358 -26.68 32.09 9.45
C ASP A 358 -25.61 31.87 8.38
N THR A 359 -25.69 32.56 7.23
CA THR A 359 -24.68 32.52 6.16
C THR A 359 -23.27 32.73 6.70
N LYS A 360 -22.38 31.74 6.56
CA LYS A 360 -20.98 31.76 6.99
C LYS A 360 -20.04 31.56 5.80
N ASP A 361 -18.89 32.21 5.87
CA ASP A 361 -17.73 31.84 5.07
C ASP A 361 -17.06 30.63 5.72
N ILE A 362 -16.96 29.52 5.00
CA ILE A 362 -16.23 28.32 5.41
C ILE A 362 -15.03 28.17 4.48
N VAL A 363 -13.84 28.13 5.07
CA VAL A 363 -12.59 27.87 4.35
C VAL A 363 -12.20 26.42 4.59
N VAL A 364 -11.97 25.70 3.49
CA VAL A 364 -11.47 24.34 3.49
C VAL A 364 -10.07 24.37 2.89
N GLU A 365 -9.06 24.11 3.70
CA GLU A 365 -7.67 24.09 3.30
C GLU A 365 -7.16 22.65 3.34
N THR A 366 -6.56 22.17 2.26
CA THR A 366 -6.13 20.77 2.12
C THR A 366 -4.74 20.64 1.54
N TRP A 367 -4.09 19.53 1.87
CA TRP A 367 -2.82 19.06 1.31
C TRP A 367 -2.99 17.62 0.82
N ASN A 368 -2.15 17.23 -0.13
CA ASN A 368 -2.19 16.00 -0.91
C ASN A 368 -3.49 15.81 -1.71
N SER A 369 -4.18 16.91 -1.99
CA SER A 369 -5.48 16.96 -2.63
C SER A 369 -5.33 17.26 -4.12
N THR A 370 -5.69 16.32 -4.98
CA THR A 370 -5.51 16.43 -6.44
C THR A 370 -6.82 16.67 -7.21
N GLY A 371 -7.94 16.61 -6.50
CA GLY A 371 -9.28 16.84 -7.00
C GLY A 371 -10.30 16.79 -5.86
N PHE A 372 -11.54 17.20 -6.14
CA PHE A 372 -12.62 17.13 -5.16
C PHE A 372 -13.98 16.86 -5.80
N GLU A 373 -14.88 16.32 -4.99
CA GLU A 373 -16.28 16.09 -5.29
C GLU A 373 -17.15 16.64 -4.15
N LEU A 374 -18.24 17.30 -4.52
CA LEU A 374 -19.25 17.76 -3.57
C LEU A 374 -20.38 16.74 -3.51
N ASN A 375 -20.32 15.91 -2.47
CA ASN A 375 -21.29 14.85 -2.17
C ASN A 375 -22.59 15.37 -1.54
N ASN A 376 -22.61 16.63 -1.08
CA ASN A 376 -23.82 17.32 -0.63
C ASN A 376 -23.75 18.81 -1.00
N LEU A 377 -24.83 19.33 -1.58
CA LEU A 377 -24.98 20.74 -1.96
C LEU A 377 -25.98 21.48 -1.06
N GLU A 378 -26.65 20.79 -0.13
CA GLU A 378 -27.60 21.41 0.78
C GLU A 378 -26.91 22.49 1.62
N GLY A 379 -27.49 23.69 1.63
CA GLY A 379 -26.97 24.84 2.36
C GLY A 379 -25.80 25.57 1.69
N ILE A 380 -25.21 25.06 0.61
CA ILE A 380 -24.13 25.75 -0.13
C ILE A 380 -24.73 26.83 -1.03
N GLU A 381 -24.37 28.09 -0.80
CA GLU A 381 -24.83 29.25 -1.56
C GLU A 381 -23.82 29.70 -2.62
N SER A 382 -22.53 29.53 -2.34
CA SER A 382 -21.45 29.87 -3.28
C SER A 382 -20.20 29.04 -3.00
N ILE A 383 -19.37 28.87 -4.02
CA ILE A 383 -18.08 28.17 -3.94
C ILE A 383 -17.05 28.98 -4.72
N ASP A 384 -15.97 29.36 -4.06
CA ASP A 384 -14.77 29.91 -4.67
C ASP A 384 -13.71 28.81 -4.74
N ILE A 385 -13.38 28.42 -5.98
CA ILE A 385 -12.40 27.38 -6.31
C ILE A 385 -11.08 27.97 -6.80
N SER A 386 -10.91 29.30 -6.78
CA SER A 386 -9.73 29.96 -7.36
C SER A 386 -8.43 29.64 -6.65
N GLY A 387 -8.50 29.14 -5.40
CA GLY A 387 -7.38 28.69 -4.60
C GLY A 387 -7.11 27.19 -4.65
N TYR A 388 -7.81 26.44 -5.51
CA TYR A 388 -7.70 24.99 -5.63
C TYR A 388 -7.06 24.57 -6.95
#